data_AF-A0A0V0RTB5-F1
#
_entry.id   AF-A0A0V0RTB5-F1
#
_cell.length_a   1.000
_cell.length_b   1.000
_cell.length_c   1.000
_cell.angle_alpha   90.00
_cell.angle_beta   90.00
_cell.angle_gamma   90.00
#
_symmetry.space_group_name_H-M   'P 1'
#
loop_
_entity.id
_entity.type
_entity.pdbx_description
1 polymer ?
#
loop_
_entity_poly.entity_id
_entity_poly.type
_entity_poly.pdbx_seq_one_letter_code
_entity_poly.pdbx_strand_id
1 'polypeptide(L)'
;MSSNEESTNYNWQLEIVSLMNTVNNVNVSVANSLDEMSEITEQLALLLKDTTSSACDSADSAVRNSFRLMASMESLSSKMQNLKEISIKMYVELKEFDCYWNHWKVTPRRIDLLIHLASLMADRSNTSFENRELAKHVRVVDSDMPTKVIMASAKIGLWALKKKINVEEISRLIVDIFSKTTKDSSWGCIVGKNVVLGTEFFGMYFMHFIIDDYTFFVFHKRNVY
;
A
#
# COMPACT_ATOMS: atom_id res chain seq x y z
N MET A 1 21.29 -88.43 -75.52
CA MET A 1 20.78 -88.14 -74.16
C MET A 1 21.53 -86.95 -73.59
N SER A 2 21.22 -85.70 -74.00
CA SER A 2 22.03 -84.53 -73.59
C SER A 2 21.21 -83.24 -73.37
N SER A 3 19.87 -83.28 -73.35
CA SER A 3 19.04 -82.07 -73.22
C SER A 3 18.32 -81.92 -71.88
N ASN A 4 18.24 -82.97 -71.06
CA ASN A 4 17.53 -82.93 -69.78
C ASN A 4 18.40 -82.51 -68.58
N GLU A 5 19.73 -82.71 -68.66
CA GLU A 5 20.66 -82.31 -67.59
C GLU A 5 21.00 -80.82 -67.65
N GLU A 6 21.09 -80.21 -68.83
CA GLU A 6 21.29 -78.76 -68.96
C GLU A 6 20.06 -77.94 -68.53
N SER A 7 18.84 -78.42 -68.81
CA SER A 7 17.62 -77.69 -68.42
C SER A 7 17.34 -77.75 -66.92
N THR A 8 17.60 -78.90 -66.28
CA THR A 8 17.54 -79.02 -64.82
C THR A 8 18.64 -78.22 -64.15
N ASN A 9 19.82 -78.11 -64.77
CA ASN A 9 20.93 -77.30 -64.25
C ASN A 9 20.62 -75.79 -64.27
N TYR A 10 20.03 -75.31 -65.36
CA TYR A 10 19.61 -73.92 -65.49
C TYR A 10 18.48 -73.54 -64.51
N ASN A 11 17.58 -74.48 -64.19
CA ASN A 11 16.44 -74.22 -63.32
C ASN A 11 16.83 -74.02 -61.84
N TRP A 12 17.77 -74.83 -61.31
CA TRP A 12 18.22 -74.65 -59.92
C TRP A 12 19.05 -73.36 -59.75
N GLN A 13 19.79 -72.95 -60.79
CA GLN A 13 20.53 -71.68 -60.78
C GLN A 13 19.58 -70.48 -60.70
N LEU A 14 18.48 -70.51 -61.46
CA LEU A 14 17.45 -69.47 -61.40
C LEU A 14 16.73 -69.43 -60.04
N GLU A 15 16.43 -70.58 -59.45
CA GLU A 15 15.84 -70.66 -58.11
C GLU A 15 16.77 -70.09 -57.04
N ILE A 16 18.07 -70.37 -57.10
CA ILE A 16 19.06 -69.81 -56.18
C ILE A 16 19.16 -68.28 -56.35
N VAL A 17 19.20 -67.77 -57.58
CA VAL A 17 19.24 -66.32 -57.84
C VAL A 17 17.98 -65.63 -57.33
N SER A 18 16.81 -66.24 -57.54
CA SER A 18 15.53 -65.76 -57.00
C SER A 18 15.53 -65.70 -55.46
N LEU A 19 16.06 -66.74 -54.82
CA LEU A 19 16.19 -66.80 -53.36
C LEU A 19 17.16 -65.73 -52.85
N MET A 20 18.32 -65.56 -53.50
CA MET A 20 19.31 -64.54 -53.13
C MET A 20 18.74 -63.12 -53.27
N ASN A 21 17.99 -62.84 -54.34
CA ASN A 21 17.32 -61.55 -54.51
C ASN A 21 16.25 -61.30 -53.43
N THR A 22 15.50 -62.34 -53.06
CA THR A 22 14.50 -62.26 -51.99
C THR A 22 15.16 -61.98 -50.65
N VAL A 23 16.23 -62.70 -50.31
CA VAL A 23 17.00 -62.47 -49.08
C VAL A 23 17.61 -61.07 -49.06
N ASN A 24 18.14 -60.59 -50.20
CA ASN A 24 18.70 -59.25 -50.29
C ASN A 24 17.64 -58.16 -50.07
N ASN A 25 16.45 -58.32 -50.67
CA ASN A 25 15.33 -57.40 -50.46
C ASN A 25 14.86 -57.39 -49.00
N VAL A 26 14.81 -58.56 -48.36
CA VAL A 26 14.50 -58.67 -46.93
C VAL A 26 15.57 -57.99 -46.09
N ASN A 27 16.86 -58.19 -46.38
CA ASN A 27 17.95 -57.54 -45.65
C ASN A 27 17.91 -56.01 -45.78
N VAL A 28 17.68 -55.48 -46.99
CA VAL A 28 17.52 -54.04 -47.21
C VAL A 28 16.32 -53.51 -46.45
N SER A 29 15.18 -54.23 -46.47
CA SER A 29 13.99 -53.84 -45.71
C SER A 29 14.25 -53.83 -44.20
N VAL A 30 14.95 -54.83 -43.67
CA VAL A 30 15.29 -54.91 -42.24
C VAL A 30 16.27 -53.80 -41.85
N ALA A 31 17.27 -53.51 -42.68
CA ALA A 31 18.20 -52.41 -42.45
C ALA A 31 17.48 -51.05 -42.39
N ASN A 32 16.58 -50.79 -43.34
CA ASN A 32 15.79 -49.56 -43.34
C ASN A 32 14.88 -49.45 -42.10
N SER A 33 14.21 -50.52 -41.70
CA SER A 33 13.39 -50.52 -40.48
C SER A 33 14.21 -50.32 -39.19
N LEU A 34 15.45 -50.80 -39.16
CA LEU A 34 16.36 -50.56 -38.03
C LEU A 34 16.83 -49.11 -37.97
N ASP A 35 17.13 -48.49 -39.12
CA ASP A 35 17.46 -47.06 -39.19
C ASP A 35 16.28 -46.19 -38.73
N GLU A 36 15.07 -46.47 -39.23
CA GLU A 36 13.84 -45.80 -38.79
C GLU A 36 13.60 -45.97 -37.27
N MET A 37 13.84 -47.17 -36.74
CA MET A 37 13.70 -47.43 -35.30
C MET A 37 14.76 -46.67 -34.48
N SER A 38 15.98 -46.52 -35.00
CA SER A 38 17.03 -45.71 -34.36
C SER A 38 16.63 -44.24 -34.31
N GLU A 39 16.13 -43.69 -35.41
CA GLU A 39 15.66 -42.30 -35.48
C GLU A 39 14.49 -42.04 -34.50
N ILE A 40 13.51 -42.94 -34.45
CA ILE A 40 12.39 -42.84 -33.50
C ILE A 40 12.90 -42.88 -32.06
N THR A 41 13.89 -43.72 -31.76
CA THR A 41 14.45 -43.84 -30.41
C THR A 41 15.16 -42.56 -29.98
N GLU A 42 15.91 -41.93 -30.88
CA GLU A 42 16.57 -40.64 -30.60
C GLU A 42 15.56 -39.51 -30.39
N GLN A 43 14.53 -39.43 -31.25
CA GLN A 43 13.47 -38.43 -31.11
C GLN A 43 12.69 -38.61 -29.79
N LEU A 44 12.38 -39.85 -29.41
CA LEU A 44 11.71 -40.13 -28.14
C LEU A 44 12.56 -39.73 -26.94
N ALA A 45 13.87 -39.99 -26.98
CA ALA A 45 14.80 -39.61 -25.91
C ALA A 45 14.88 -38.09 -25.74
N LEU A 46 14.93 -37.34 -26.84
CA LEU A 46 14.91 -35.88 -26.82
C LEU A 46 13.58 -35.35 -26.27
N LEU A 47 12.46 -35.88 -26.74
CA LEU A 47 11.13 -35.43 -26.32
C LEU A 47 10.88 -35.70 -24.83
N LEU A 48 11.32 -36.85 -24.32
CA LEU A 48 11.27 -37.18 -22.89
C LEU A 48 12.14 -36.23 -22.06
N LYS A 49 13.35 -35.92 -22.53
CA LYS A 49 14.27 -35.00 -21.86
C LYS A 49 13.66 -33.59 -21.75
N ASP A 50 13.15 -33.06 -22.86
CA ASP A 50 12.60 -31.70 -22.92
C ASP A 50 11.31 -31.60 -22.10
N THR A 51 10.42 -32.60 -22.20
CA THR A 51 9.19 -32.65 -21.42
C THR A 51 9.48 -32.73 -19.92
N THR A 52 10.44 -33.55 -19.52
CA THR A 52 10.83 -33.71 -18.11
C THR A 52 11.44 -32.42 -17.57
N SER A 53 12.36 -31.79 -18.31
CA SER A 53 12.97 -30.52 -17.91
C SER A 53 11.90 -29.44 -17.73
N SER A 54 11.01 -29.27 -18.71
CA SER A 54 9.94 -28.27 -18.66
C SER A 54 8.97 -28.51 -17.49
N ALA A 55 8.64 -29.77 -17.20
CA ALA A 55 7.78 -30.12 -16.07
C ALA A 55 8.46 -29.81 -14.73
N CYS A 56 9.76 -30.13 -14.60
CA CYS A 56 10.55 -29.80 -13.41
C CYS A 56 10.69 -28.30 -13.18
N ASP A 57 10.96 -27.51 -14.23
CA ASP A 57 11.07 -26.05 -14.13
C ASP A 57 9.74 -25.41 -13.72
N SER A 58 8.63 -25.92 -14.26
CA SER A 58 7.27 -25.49 -13.90
C SER A 58 6.96 -25.82 -12.44
N ALA A 59 7.35 -27.01 -11.96
CA ALA A 59 7.18 -27.42 -10.57
C ALA A 59 8.03 -26.57 -9.62
N ASP A 60 9.31 -26.29 -9.94
CA ASP A 60 10.17 -25.44 -9.12
C ASP A 60 9.62 -24.01 -9.03
N SER A 61 9.13 -23.46 -10.16
CA SER A 61 8.46 -22.16 -10.18
C SER A 61 7.21 -22.12 -9.29
N ALA A 62 6.37 -23.16 -9.35
CA ALA A 62 5.17 -23.27 -8.51
C ALA A 62 5.52 -23.35 -7.01
N VAL A 63 6.55 -24.12 -6.64
CA VAL A 63 7.04 -24.23 -5.27
C VAL A 63 7.58 -22.89 -4.77
N ARG A 64 8.42 -22.20 -5.56
CA ARG A 64 8.95 -20.86 -5.21
C ARG A 64 7.83 -19.84 -5.02
N ASN A 65 6.84 -19.84 -5.89
CA ASN A 65 5.68 -18.95 -5.76
C ASN A 65 4.88 -19.27 -4.49
N SER A 66 4.72 -20.54 -4.15
CA SER A 66 4.07 -20.98 -2.91
C SER A 66 4.81 -20.48 -1.67
N PHE A 67 6.15 -20.56 -1.65
CA PHE A 67 6.95 -20.00 -0.54
C PHE A 67 6.82 -18.47 -0.43
N ARG A 68 6.80 -17.74 -1.55
CA ARG A 68 6.58 -16.28 -1.55
C ARG A 68 5.21 -15.91 -0.99
N LEU A 69 4.18 -16.67 -1.37
CA LEU A 69 2.82 -16.50 -0.84
C LEU A 69 2.77 -16.78 0.66
N MET A 70 3.44 -17.83 1.14
CA MET A 70 3.51 -18.17 2.56
C MET A 70 4.14 -17.04 3.38
N ALA A 71 5.29 -16.51 2.95
CA ALA A 71 5.92 -15.36 3.61
C ALA A 71 5.01 -14.10 3.60
N SER A 72 4.27 -13.90 2.51
CA SER A 72 3.29 -12.81 2.42
C SER A 72 2.12 -13.01 3.39
N MET A 73 1.66 -14.25 3.57
CA MET A 73 0.61 -14.61 4.53
C MET A 73 1.08 -14.42 5.98
N GLU A 74 2.31 -14.78 6.32
CA GLU A 74 2.89 -14.53 7.65
C GLU A 74 2.96 -13.03 7.96
N SER A 75 3.42 -12.23 7.01
CA SER A 75 3.44 -10.76 7.13
C SER A 75 2.02 -10.20 7.32
N LEU A 76 1.04 -10.69 6.56
CA LEU A 76 -0.36 -10.29 6.68
C LEU A 76 -0.93 -10.67 8.06
N SER A 77 -0.64 -11.87 8.55
CA SER A 77 -1.06 -12.34 9.86
C SER A 77 -0.54 -11.45 10.99
N SER A 78 0.75 -11.07 10.95
CA SER A 78 1.34 -10.13 11.90
C SER A 78 0.65 -8.75 11.85
N LYS A 79 0.38 -8.22 10.66
CA LYS A 79 -0.37 -6.96 10.51
C LYS A 79 -1.79 -7.06 11.07
N MET A 80 -2.45 -8.20 10.90
CA MET A 80 -3.79 -8.46 11.40
C MET A 80 -3.83 -8.58 12.93
N GLN A 81 -2.79 -9.18 13.54
CA GLN A 81 -2.60 -9.16 15.00
C GLN A 81 -2.41 -7.74 15.53
N ASN A 82 -1.56 -6.93 14.88
CA ASN A 82 -1.38 -5.51 15.24
C ASN A 82 -2.70 -4.72 15.15
N LEU A 83 -3.49 -4.95 14.09
CA LEU A 83 -4.82 -4.34 13.96
C LEU A 83 -5.75 -4.77 15.10
N LYS A 84 -5.71 -6.04 15.50
CA LYS A 84 -6.49 -6.52 16.64
C LYS A 84 -6.07 -5.80 17.94
N GLU A 85 -4.78 -5.64 18.20
CA GLU A 85 -4.30 -4.88 19.37
C GLU A 85 -4.74 -3.42 19.33
N ILE A 86 -4.64 -2.77 18.17
CA ILE A 86 -5.12 -1.38 17.99
C ILE A 86 -6.63 -1.32 18.27
N SER A 87 -7.42 -2.27 17.75
CA SER A 87 -8.87 -2.31 17.97
C SER A 87 -9.22 -2.48 19.45
N ILE A 88 -8.45 -3.29 20.19
CA ILE A 88 -8.64 -3.47 21.63
C ILE A 88 -8.29 -2.18 22.38
N LYS A 89 -7.17 -1.53 22.04
CA LYS A 89 -6.78 -0.24 22.63
C LYS A 89 -7.84 0.82 22.39
N MET A 90 -8.33 0.96 21.15
CA MET A 90 -9.43 1.85 20.82
C MET A 90 -10.69 1.53 21.61
N TYR A 91 -11.04 0.25 21.77
CA TYR A 91 -12.21 -0.15 22.56
C TYR A 91 -12.07 0.23 24.04
N VAL A 92 -10.89 0.07 24.63
CA VAL A 92 -10.60 0.49 26.01
C VAL A 92 -10.66 2.01 26.13
N GLU A 93 -10.02 2.75 25.22
CA GLU A 93 -10.08 4.22 25.19
C GLU A 93 -11.51 4.74 25.00
N LEU A 94 -12.31 4.08 24.17
CA LEU A 94 -13.73 4.42 24.00
C LEU A 94 -14.54 4.13 25.27
N LYS A 95 -14.25 3.05 26.01
CA LYS A 95 -14.89 2.78 27.31
C LYS A 95 -14.48 3.81 28.36
N GLU A 96 -13.22 4.20 28.40
CA GLU A 96 -12.77 5.29 29.26
C GLU A 96 -13.46 6.59 28.87
N PHE A 97 -13.56 6.88 27.57
CA PHE A 97 -14.30 8.03 27.05
C PHE A 97 -15.77 7.98 27.43
N ASP A 98 -16.43 6.82 27.39
CA ASP A 98 -17.83 6.65 27.81
C ASP A 98 -18.00 6.85 29.33
N CYS A 99 -17.01 6.46 30.12
CA CYS A 99 -16.94 6.77 31.56
C CYS A 99 -16.79 8.28 31.81
N TYR A 100 -15.89 8.95 31.08
CA TYR A 100 -15.74 10.40 31.10
C TYR A 100 -17.00 11.11 30.59
N TRP A 101 -17.64 10.59 29.55
CA TRP A 101 -18.86 11.15 28.97
C TRP A 101 -20.03 11.15 29.96
N ASN A 102 -20.19 10.06 30.70
CA ASN A 102 -21.18 9.98 31.77
C ASN A 102 -20.89 10.98 32.92
N HIS A 103 -19.62 11.33 33.13
CA HIS A 103 -19.21 12.38 34.07
C HIS A 103 -19.41 13.81 33.50
N TRP A 104 -19.45 13.97 32.17
CA TRP A 104 -19.52 15.25 31.45
C TRP A 104 -20.93 15.63 30.97
N LYS A 105 -21.99 14.98 31.46
CA LYS A 105 -23.41 15.38 31.27
C LYS A 105 -23.76 16.82 31.71
N VAL A 106 -22.78 17.64 32.08
CA VAL A 106 -22.97 18.98 32.64
C VAL A 106 -22.80 20.10 31.60
N THR A 107 -22.42 19.87 30.33
CA THR A 107 -22.53 20.96 29.33
C THR A 107 -22.48 20.53 27.85
N PRO A 108 -23.58 20.67 27.08
CA PRO A 108 -23.65 20.26 25.66
C PRO A 108 -22.64 20.94 24.72
N ARG A 109 -22.21 22.17 25.02
CA ARG A 109 -21.32 22.95 24.13
C ARG A 109 -19.88 22.43 24.02
N ARG A 110 -19.39 21.68 25.01
CA ARG A 110 -18.00 21.15 25.02
C ARG A 110 -17.85 19.87 24.19
N ILE A 111 -18.94 19.16 24.00
CA ILE A 111 -18.99 17.86 23.34
C ILE A 111 -18.88 18.00 21.82
N ASP A 112 -19.65 18.91 21.21
CA ASP A 112 -19.59 19.18 19.77
C ASP A 112 -18.19 19.60 19.32
N LEU A 113 -17.48 20.29 20.22
CA LEU A 113 -16.16 20.86 19.99
C LEU A 113 -15.06 19.79 19.99
N LEU A 114 -15.15 18.80 20.89
CA LEU A 114 -14.25 17.65 20.93
C LEU A 114 -14.47 16.71 19.74
N ILE A 115 -15.72 16.49 19.32
CA ILE A 115 -16.04 15.71 18.13
C ILE A 115 -15.47 16.39 16.88
N HIS A 116 -15.61 17.72 16.76
CA HIS A 116 -15.05 18.46 15.62
C HIS A 116 -13.52 18.41 15.57
N LEU A 117 -12.84 18.52 16.72
CA LEU A 117 -11.39 18.38 16.83
C LEU A 117 -10.90 16.98 16.47
N ALA A 118 -11.61 15.93 16.90
CA ALA A 118 -11.28 14.55 16.55
C ALA A 118 -11.46 14.31 15.05
N SER A 119 -12.53 14.83 14.43
CA SER A 119 -12.72 14.79 12.97
C SER A 119 -11.61 15.53 12.22
N LEU A 120 -11.18 16.71 12.72
CA LEU A 120 -10.08 17.49 12.15
C LEU A 120 -8.72 16.79 12.22
N MET A 121 -8.49 15.97 13.25
CA MET A 121 -7.24 15.22 13.45
C MET A 121 -7.23 13.86 12.75
N ALA A 122 -8.41 13.27 12.50
CA ALA A 122 -8.56 11.98 11.84
C ALA A 122 -8.50 12.07 10.30
N ASP A 123 -8.71 13.24 9.70
CA ASP A 123 -8.81 13.38 8.25
C ASP A 123 -7.43 13.47 7.56
N ARG A 124 -6.81 12.31 7.31
CA ARG A 124 -5.58 12.19 6.50
C ARG A 124 -5.83 12.28 4.99
N SER A 125 -7.07 12.53 4.52
CA SER A 125 -7.41 12.27 3.10
C SER A 125 -8.23 13.31 2.32
N ASN A 126 -8.46 14.55 2.79
CA ASN A 126 -9.19 15.56 1.99
C ASN A 126 -8.57 16.97 1.98
N THR A 127 -7.25 17.05 1.74
CA THR A 127 -6.51 18.32 1.76
C THR A 127 -6.79 19.26 0.59
N SER A 128 -7.42 18.86 -0.51
CA SER A 128 -7.54 19.75 -1.69
C SER A 128 -8.76 20.66 -1.66
N PHE A 129 -9.91 20.18 -1.19
CA PHE A 129 -11.17 20.95 -1.19
C PHE A 129 -11.29 21.84 0.05
N GLU A 130 -11.04 21.30 1.25
CA GLU A 130 -11.08 22.09 2.48
C GLU A 130 -10.03 23.20 2.50
N ASN A 131 -8.84 22.97 1.95
CA ASN A 131 -7.83 24.02 1.85
C ASN A 131 -8.22 25.10 0.84
N ARG A 132 -9.00 24.79 -0.20
CA ARG A 132 -9.53 25.80 -1.13
C ARG A 132 -10.61 26.67 -0.48
N GLU A 133 -11.50 26.08 0.31
CA GLU A 133 -12.48 26.84 1.11
C GLU A 133 -11.79 27.68 2.19
N LEU A 134 -10.81 27.11 2.90
CA LEU A 134 -10.04 27.84 3.91
C LEU A 134 -9.25 29.01 3.29
N ALA A 135 -8.65 28.81 2.11
CA ALA A 135 -7.88 29.83 1.41
C ALA A 135 -8.72 31.04 0.97
N LYS A 136 -10.05 30.93 0.88
CA LYS A 136 -10.93 32.07 0.60
C LYS A 136 -11.06 33.01 1.80
N HIS A 137 -10.93 32.48 3.01
CA HIS A 137 -11.20 33.20 4.25
C HIS A 137 -9.94 33.56 5.02
N VAL A 138 -8.87 32.78 4.87
CA VAL A 138 -7.67 32.87 5.69
C VAL A 138 -6.51 33.50 4.91
N ARG A 139 -5.99 34.61 5.42
CA ARG A 139 -4.77 35.25 4.95
C ARG A 139 -3.70 35.18 6.03
N VAL A 140 -2.63 34.44 5.79
CA VAL A 140 -1.45 34.46 6.68
C VAL A 140 -0.72 35.77 6.46
N VAL A 141 -0.46 36.52 7.53
CA VAL A 141 0.27 37.79 7.50
C VAL A 141 1.74 37.54 7.76
N ASP A 142 2.06 36.82 8.83
CA ASP A 142 3.44 36.51 9.22
C ASP A 142 3.47 35.30 10.18
N SER A 143 4.52 34.47 10.15
CA SER A 143 4.64 33.34 11.08
C SER A 143 6.02 32.67 11.08
N ASP A 144 6.46 32.29 12.28
CA ASP A 144 7.62 31.42 12.53
C ASP A 144 7.24 29.96 12.83
N MET A 145 5.96 29.59 12.69
CA MET A 145 5.45 28.25 13.01
C MET A 145 5.30 27.37 11.76
N PRO A 146 5.41 26.03 11.90
CA PRO A 146 5.17 25.12 10.79
C PRO A 146 3.77 25.29 10.19
N THR A 147 3.65 25.24 8.86
CA THR A 147 2.39 25.42 8.12
C THR A 147 1.25 24.55 8.65
N LYS A 148 1.53 23.33 9.11
CA LYS A 148 0.52 22.44 9.71
C LYS A 148 -0.15 23.04 10.95
N VAL A 149 0.63 23.74 11.80
CA VAL A 149 0.15 24.38 13.02
C VAL A 149 -0.70 25.61 12.68
N ILE A 150 -0.24 26.41 11.71
CA ILE A 150 -0.97 27.58 11.19
C ILE A 150 -2.34 27.13 10.66
N MET A 151 -2.36 26.08 9.84
CA MET A 151 -3.59 25.55 9.24
C MET A 151 -4.56 25.00 10.30
N ALA A 152 -4.05 24.28 11.31
CA ALA A 152 -4.88 23.78 12.40
C ALA A 152 -5.54 24.95 13.17
N SER A 153 -4.74 25.97 13.52
CA SER A 153 -5.21 27.17 14.21
C SER A 153 -6.26 27.93 13.38
N ALA A 154 -6.02 28.09 12.08
CA ALA A 154 -6.93 28.76 11.17
C ALA A 154 -8.25 28.00 10.99
N LYS A 155 -8.22 26.66 10.92
CA LYS A 155 -9.43 25.83 10.87
C LYS A 155 -10.28 25.99 12.13
N ILE A 156 -9.65 25.98 13.31
CA ILE A 156 -10.33 26.19 14.60
C ILE A 156 -10.96 27.58 14.65
N GLY A 157 -10.19 28.61 14.28
CA GLY A 157 -10.65 29.99 14.23
C GLY A 157 -11.84 30.19 13.29
N LEU A 158 -11.75 29.68 12.05
CA LEU A 158 -12.84 29.79 11.07
C LEU A 158 -14.10 29.05 11.55
N TRP A 159 -13.95 27.85 12.11
CA TRP A 159 -15.08 27.12 12.67
C TRP A 159 -15.76 27.91 13.80
N ALA A 160 -14.97 28.47 14.72
CA ALA A 160 -15.49 29.20 15.87
C ALA A 160 -16.20 30.50 15.46
N LEU A 161 -15.68 31.20 14.46
CA LEU A 161 -16.33 32.37 13.85
C LEU A 161 -17.64 32.00 13.15
N LYS A 162 -17.67 30.92 12.37
CA LYS A 162 -18.91 30.41 11.73
C LYS A 162 -19.99 30.04 12.75
N LYS A 163 -19.58 29.58 13.94
CA LYS A 163 -20.48 29.27 15.07
C LYS A 163 -20.87 30.49 15.91
N LYS A 164 -20.42 31.70 15.54
CA LYS A 164 -20.66 32.96 16.26
C LYS A 164 -20.24 32.90 17.74
N ILE A 165 -19.14 32.19 18.03
CA ILE A 165 -18.54 32.14 19.35
C ILE A 165 -17.94 33.51 19.69
N ASN A 166 -18.01 33.93 20.95
CA ASN A 166 -17.42 35.19 21.38
C ASN A 166 -15.89 35.15 21.19
N VAL A 167 -15.30 36.22 20.65
CA VAL A 167 -13.86 36.38 20.41
C VAL A 167 -12.99 35.98 21.61
N GLU A 168 -13.39 36.33 22.84
CA GLU A 168 -12.67 35.94 24.06
C GLU A 168 -12.77 34.44 24.38
N GLU A 169 -13.87 33.81 23.98
CA GLU A 169 -14.01 32.36 24.06
C GLU A 169 -13.19 31.67 22.96
N ILE A 170 -13.07 32.27 21.78
CA ILE A 170 -12.23 31.76 20.69
C ILE A 170 -10.75 31.76 21.10
N SER A 171 -10.26 32.84 21.69
CA SER A 171 -8.86 32.91 22.14
C SER A 171 -8.55 31.86 23.21
N ARG A 172 -9.41 31.75 24.23
CA ARG A 172 -9.29 30.71 25.27
C ARG A 172 -9.36 29.31 24.68
N LEU A 173 -10.23 29.10 23.69
CA LEU A 173 -10.40 27.81 23.05
C LEU A 173 -9.12 27.37 22.33
N ILE A 174 -8.53 28.25 21.53
CA ILE A 174 -7.29 27.98 20.81
C ILE A 174 -6.16 27.64 21.80
N VAL A 175 -6.02 28.43 22.88
CA VAL A 175 -5.01 28.18 23.92
C VAL A 175 -5.23 26.84 24.61
N ASP A 176 -6.48 26.51 24.99
CA ASP A 176 -6.80 25.25 25.68
C ASP A 176 -6.47 24.03 24.81
N ILE A 177 -6.79 24.11 23.51
CA ILE A 177 -6.47 23.05 22.54
C ILE A 177 -4.96 22.87 22.43
N PHE A 178 -4.23 23.93 22.10
CA PHE A 178 -2.78 23.83 21.92
C PHE A 178 -2.07 23.40 23.19
N SER A 179 -2.48 23.93 24.35
CA SER A 179 -1.86 23.58 25.64
C SER A 179 -2.04 22.10 25.97
N LYS A 180 -3.23 21.53 25.72
CA LYS A 180 -3.49 20.10 25.92
C LYS A 180 -2.75 19.23 24.92
N THR A 181 -2.73 19.62 23.65
CA THR A 181 -2.08 18.85 22.58
C THR A 181 -0.57 18.80 22.76
N THR A 182 0.07 19.90 23.17
CA THR A 182 1.53 19.95 23.36
C THR A 182 1.97 19.66 24.79
N LYS A 183 1.04 19.50 25.74
CA LYS A 183 1.31 19.41 27.19
C LYS A 183 2.16 20.59 27.69
N ASP A 184 1.88 21.79 27.21
CA ASP A 184 2.63 23.00 27.53
C ASP A 184 1.66 24.16 27.78
N SER A 185 1.77 24.87 28.90
CA SER A 185 0.91 26.01 29.23
C SER A 185 1.41 27.35 28.70
N SER A 186 2.50 27.36 27.93
CA SER A 186 3.18 28.57 27.44
C SER A 186 2.54 29.19 26.19
N TRP A 187 1.31 28.78 25.86
CA TRP A 187 0.56 29.28 24.71
C TRP A 187 -0.27 30.52 25.06
N GLY A 188 -0.33 31.46 24.12
CA GLY A 188 -1.19 32.62 24.16
C GLY A 188 -1.91 32.82 22.83
N CYS A 189 -3.10 33.41 22.88
CA CYS A 189 -3.88 33.75 21.70
C CYS A 189 -4.56 35.11 21.91
N ILE A 190 -4.43 35.98 20.92
CA ILE A 190 -5.15 37.25 20.82
C ILE A 190 -6.02 37.16 19.57
N VAL A 191 -7.30 37.46 19.73
CA VAL A 191 -8.24 37.53 18.62
C VAL A 191 -8.98 38.86 18.71
N GLY A 192 -9.17 39.54 17.59
CA GLY A 192 -9.95 40.77 17.58
C GLY A 192 -10.09 41.38 16.19
N LYS A 193 -11.03 42.33 16.06
CA LYS A 193 -11.14 43.15 14.85
C LYS A 193 -10.15 44.32 14.96
N ASN A 194 -9.36 44.55 13.92
CA ASN A 194 -8.40 45.65 13.85
C ASN A 194 -7.35 45.66 14.97
N VAL A 195 -6.85 44.49 15.35
CA VAL A 195 -5.76 44.40 16.33
C VAL A 195 -4.42 44.63 15.61
N VAL A 196 -3.72 45.68 16.02
CA VAL A 196 -2.33 45.95 15.60
C VAL A 196 -1.43 45.63 16.79
N LEU A 197 -0.54 44.66 16.61
CA LEU A 197 0.44 44.30 17.63
C LEU A 197 1.79 44.91 17.25
N GLY A 198 2.23 45.90 18.01
CA GLY A 198 3.50 46.58 17.84
C GLY A 198 4.51 46.14 18.90
N THR A 199 4.90 44.87 18.89
CA THR A 199 5.89 44.33 19.84
C THR A 199 6.94 43.50 19.12
N GLU A 200 8.21 43.71 19.48
CA GLU A 200 9.31 42.83 19.05
C GLU A 200 9.17 41.48 19.77
N PHE A 201 8.82 40.43 19.03
CA PHE A 201 8.57 39.09 19.59
C PHE A 201 9.88 38.28 19.77
N PHE A 202 10.91 38.90 20.35
CA PHE A 202 12.15 38.21 20.64
C PHE A 202 11.90 37.06 21.63
N GLY A 203 12.15 35.82 21.17
CA GLY A 203 12.01 34.62 21.99
C GLY A 203 10.59 34.02 22.02
N MET A 204 9.72 34.31 21.06
CA MET A 204 8.43 33.63 20.90
C MET A 204 8.33 32.98 19.52
N TYR A 205 7.71 31.80 19.44
CA TYR A 205 7.19 31.32 18.16
C TYR A 205 5.79 31.91 17.98
N PHE A 206 5.48 32.45 16.81
CA PHE A 206 4.18 33.07 16.58
C PHE A 206 3.60 32.75 15.20
N MET A 207 2.29 32.91 15.11
CA MET A 207 1.55 32.93 13.86
C MET A 207 0.53 34.06 13.90
N HIS A 208 0.58 34.88 12.86
CA HIS A 208 -0.32 35.99 12.60
C HIS A 208 -1.07 35.70 11.32
N PHE A 209 -2.38 35.50 11.43
CA PHE A 209 -3.26 35.30 10.29
C PHE A 209 -4.58 36.02 10.50
N ILE A 210 -5.26 36.30 9.40
CA ILE A 210 -6.53 37.02 9.37
C ILE A 210 -7.57 36.06 8.80
N ILE A 211 -8.70 35.93 9.49
CA ILE A 211 -9.87 35.19 9.01
C ILE A 211 -11.00 36.18 8.83
N ASP A 212 -11.45 36.37 7.59
CA ASP A 212 -12.37 37.45 7.21
C ASP A 212 -11.86 38.81 7.70
N ASP A 213 -12.49 39.39 8.72
CA ASP A 213 -12.13 40.69 9.34
C ASP A 213 -11.50 40.56 10.74
N TYR A 214 -11.18 39.33 11.17
CA TYR A 214 -10.63 39.06 12.49
C TYR A 214 -9.15 38.71 12.40
N THR A 215 -8.34 39.44 13.17
CA THR A 215 -6.94 39.15 13.36
C THR A 215 -6.77 38.09 14.43
N PHE A 216 -6.00 37.06 14.13
CA PHE A 216 -5.57 36.03 15.05
C PHE A 216 -4.06 36.11 15.22
N PHE A 217 -3.63 36.23 16.47
CA PHE A 217 -2.24 36.18 16.85
C PHE A 217 -2.05 35.09 17.90
N VAL A 218 -1.46 33.98 17.50
CA VAL A 218 -1.20 32.84 18.38
C VAL A 218 0.29 32.72 18.59
N PHE A 219 0.72 32.65 19.83
CA PHE A 219 2.13 32.62 20.18
C PHE A 219 2.42 31.58 21.24
N HIS A 220 3.66 31.12 21.25
CA HIS A 220 4.21 30.21 22.22
C HIS A 220 5.48 30.85 22.79
N LYS A 221 5.52 31.03 24.10
CA LYS A 221 6.67 31.60 24.80
C LYS A 221 7.80 30.57 24.81
N ARG A 222 8.98 30.90 24.28
CA ARG A 222 10.14 30.03 24.46
C ARG A 222 10.52 30.01 25.93
N ASN A 223 10.63 28.82 26.51
CA ASN A 223 11.29 28.65 27.79
C ASN A 223 12.77 28.98 27.57
N VAL A 224 13.17 30.20 27.94
CA VAL A 224 14.57 30.56 28.08
C VAL A 224 15.05 29.86 29.36
N TYR A 225 15.67 28.69 29.18
CA TYR A 225 16.50 28.09 30.21
C TYR A 225 17.88 28.77 30.22
#